data_AF-A0A850QNA2-F1
#
_entry.id   AF-A0A850QNA2-F1
#
_cell.length_a   1.000
_cell.length_b   1.000
_cell.length_c   1.000
_cell.angle_alpha   90.00
_cell.angle_beta   90.00
_cell.angle_gamma   90.00
#
_symmetry.space_group_name_H-M   'P 1'
#
loop_
_entity.id
_entity.type
_entity.pdbx_description
1 polymer ?
#
loop_
_entity_poly.entity_id
_entity_poly.type
_entity_poly.pdbx_seq_one_letter_code
_entity_poly.pdbx_strand_id
1 'polypeptide(L)'
;MPGPQQISAAEAARPADTTLSRIYQRSCISCHVSPASTAPLVGFAADWAPRLTQGQDVLLQHARDGYKAMPPKGFCSDCSDQDLRRLIEFMSTPIHIPPPAKEAA
;
A
#
# COMPACT_ATOMS: atom_id res chain seq x y z
N MET A 1 -0.40 -15.71 -2.47
CA MET A 1 0.66 -14.99 -1.72
C MET A 1 1.56 -14.31 -2.73
N PRO A 2 2.09 -13.11 -2.44
CA PRO A 2 2.99 -12.42 -3.33
C PRO A 2 4.33 -13.18 -3.46
N GLY A 3 4.89 -13.21 -4.67
CA GLY A 3 6.22 -13.77 -4.94
C GLY A 3 7.36 -12.80 -4.56
N PRO A 4 8.63 -13.25 -4.56
CA PRO A 4 9.77 -12.44 -4.15
C PRO A 4 9.91 -11.10 -4.90
N GLN A 5 9.70 -11.11 -6.22
CA GLN A 5 9.78 -9.90 -7.05
C GLN A 5 8.67 -8.89 -6.73
N GLN A 6 7.48 -9.37 -6.34
CA GLN A 6 6.37 -8.52 -5.90
C GLN A 6 6.70 -7.83 -4.58
N ILE A 7 7.31 -8.58 -3.65
CA ILE A 7 7.76 -8.04 -2.35
C ILE A 7 8.82 -6.97 -2.58
N SER A 8 9.86 -7.26 -3.37
CA SER A 8 10.92 -6.28 -3.68
C SER A 8 10.38 -5.03 -4.40
N ALA A 9 9.42 -5.18 -5.32
CA ALA A 9 8.78 -4.05 -5.97
C ALA A 9 7.99 -3.19 -4.97
N ALA A 10 7.26 -3.81 -4.04
CA ALA A 10 6.52 -3.10 -2.99
C ALA A 10 7.46 -2.35 -2.03
N GLU A 11 8.59 -2.94 -1.66
CA GLU A 11 9.62 -2.31 -0.81
C GLU A 11 10.20 -1.04 -1.45
N ALA A 12 10.38 -1.06 -2.77
CA ALA A 12 10.89 0.08 -3.55
C ALA A 12 9.80 1.13 -3.87
N ALA A 13 8.53 0.77 -3.78
CA ALA A 13 7.42 1.60 -4.22
C ALA A 13 7.28 2.87 -3.40
N ARG A 14 7.26 4.05 -4.03
CA ARG A 14 6.99 5.33 -3.36
C ARG A 14 6.02 6.18 -4.18
N PRO A 15 5.11 6.94 -3.53
CA PRO A 15 4.35 7.99 -4.19
C PRO A 15 5.27 8.98 -4.90
N ALA A 16 4.87 9.46 -6.08
CA ALA A 16 5.62 10.47 -6.83
C ALA A 16 5.62 11.84 -6.11
N ASP A 17 4.54 12.16 -5.40
CA ASP A 17 4.46 13.34 -4.54
C ASP A 17 5.36 13.18 -3.32
N THR A 18 6.24 14.15 -3.09
CA THR A 18 7.26 14.08 -2.02
C THR A 18 6.65 14.13 -0.62
N THR A 19 5.52 14.82 -0.45
CA THR A 19 4.80 14.90 0.83
C THR A 19 4.15 13.57 1.15
N LEU A 20 3.40 13.01 0.20
CA LEU A 20 2.80 11.68 0.35
C LEU A 20 3.86 10.60 0.52
N SER A 21 5.00 10.71 -0.16
CA SER A 21 6.12 9.78 -0.01
C SER A 21 6.67 9.76 1.40
N ARG A 22 6.81 10.94 2.04
CA ARG A 22 7.23 11.04 3.45
C ARG A 22 6.21 10.42 4.39
N ILE A 23 4.93 10.69 4.18
CA ILE A 23 3.84 10.12 4.97
C ILE A 23 3.82 8.58 4.84
N TYR A 24 3.84 8.08 3.60
CA TYR A 24 3.86 6.65 3.29
C TYR A 24 5.03 5.96 4.00
N GLN A 25 6.23 6.53 3.91
CA GLN A 25 7.44 5.97 4.52
C GLN A 25 7.41 5.99 6.04
N ARG A 26 6.83 7.03 6.65
CA ARG A 26 6.74 7.16 8.11
C ARG A 26 5.69 6.24 8.72
N SER A 27 4.59 6.01 8.01
CA SER A 27 3.35 5.53 8.63
C SER A 27 2.79 4.25 7.98
N CYS A 28 2.89 4.09 6.66
CA CYS A 28 2.17 3.02 5.94
C CYS A 28 3.09 1.84 5.56
N ILE A 29 4.33 2.13 5.17
CA ILE A 29 5.23 1.18 4.52
C ILE A 29 5.55 -0.03 5.41
N SER A 30 5.72 0.16 6.72
CA SER A 30 6.15 -0.89 7.66
C SER A 30 5.25 -2.11 7.67
N CYS A 31 3.95 -1.91 7.41
CA CYS A 31 2.98 -2.99 7.26
C CYS A 31 2.76 -3.33 5.79
N HIS A 32 2.57 -2.34 4.92
CA HIS A 32 2.11 -2.58 3.55
C HIS A 32 3.18 -3.09 2.56
N VAL A 33 4.42 -3.34 3.02
CA VAL A 33 5.45 -4.03 2.22
C VAL A 33 5.85 -5.39 2.80
N SER A 34 5.39 -5.72 4.02
CA SER A 34 5.78 -6.94 4.71
C SER A 34 4.75 -8.05 4.45
N PRO A 35 5.15 -9.18 3.83
CA PRO A 35 4.26 -10.32 3.61
C PRO A 35 3.91 -11.06 4.92
N ALA A 36 4.66 -10.80 6.00
CA ALA A 36 4.34 -11.31 7.34
C ALA A 36 3.22 -10.50 8.01
N SER A 37 2.95 -9.27 7.53
CA SER A 37 1.79 -8.52 7.96
C SER A 37 0.53 -9.08 7.29
N THR A 38 -0.63 -8.92 7.94
CA THR A 38 -1.93 -9.22 7.32
C THR A 38 -2.44 -8.06 6.45
N ALA A 39 -1.62 -7.03 6.25
CA ALA A 39 -1.95 -5.86 5.45
C ALA A 39 -1.81 -6.19 3.95
N PRO A 40 -2.62 -5.56 3.08
CA PRO A 40 -2.49 -5.74 1.64
C PRO A 40 -1.15 -5.19 1.15
N LEU A 41 -0.43 -5.98 0.35
CA LEU A 41 0.86 -5.58 -0.21
C LEU A 41 0.66 -4.47 -1.24
N VAL A 42 1.43 -3.38 -1.15
CA VAL A 42 1.41 -2.27 -2.12
C VAL A 42 1.62 -2.79 -3.55
N GLY A 43 0.74 -2.38 -4.45
CA GLY A 43 0.79 -2.73 -5.87
C GLY A 43 0.44 -4.18 -6.20
N PHE A 44 0.09 -5.00 -5.21
CA PHE A 44 -0.29 -6.38 -5.45
C PHE A 44 -1.79 -6.50 -5.73
N ALA A 45 -2.13 -6.54 -7.02
CA ALA A 45 -3.52 -6.50 -7.50
C ALA A 45 -4.45 -7.54 -6.84
N ALA A 46 -3.95 -8.73 -6.50
CA ALA A 46 -4.77 -9.78 -5.90
C ALA A 46 -5.27 -9.42 -4.47
N ASP A 47 -4.48 -8.67 -3.69
CA ASP A 47 -4.89 -8.20 -2.36
C ASP A 47 -5.85 -7.01 -2.46
N TRP A 48 -5.68 -6.17 -3.49
CA TRP A 48 -6.45 -4.94 -3.66
C TRP A 48 -7.77 -5.13 -4.42
N ALA A 49 -7.88 -6.11 -5.31
CA ALA A 49 -9.11 -6.37 -6.08
C ALA A 49 -10.38 -6.49 -5.20
N PRO A 50 -10.45 -7.37 -4.17
CA PRO A 50 -11.64 -7.47 -3.32
C PRO A 50 -11.87 -6.25 -2.42
N ARG A 51 -10.86 -5.40 -2.24
CA ARG A 51 -10.95 -4.16 -1.45
C ARG A 51 -11.54 -3.04 -2.29
N LEU A 52 -11.07 -2.89 -3.53
CA LEU A 52 -11.57 -1.92 -4.48
C LEU A 52 -13.06 -2.13 -4.81
N THR A 53 -13.54 -3.37 -4.78
CA THR A 53 -14.99 -3.67 -4.92
C THR A 53 -15.87 -3.05 -3.83
N GLN A 54 -15.32 -2.77 -2.64
CA GLN A 54 -16.07 -2.11 -1.56
C GLN A 54 -16.28 -0.61 -1.83
N GLY A 55 -15.54 -0.04 -2.78
CA GLY A 55 -15.57 1.38 -3.09
C GLY A 55 -14.57 2.20 -2.28
N GLN A 56 -14.14 3.32 -2.86
CA GLN A 56 -13.09 4.17 -2.29
C GLN A 56 -13.49 4.77 -0.93
N ASP A 57 -14.77 5.11 -0.74
CA ASP A 57 -15.23 5.71 0.51
C ASP A 57 -15.17 4.75 1.70
N VAL A 58 -15.45 3.46 1.47
CA VAL A 58 -15.32 2.42 2.51
C VAL A 58 -13.85 2.22 2.87
N LEU A 59 -12.95 2.22 1.88
CA LEU A 59 -11.52 2.13 2.12
C LEU A 59 -10.98 3.34 2.89
N LEU A 60 -11.44 4.54 2.56
CA LEU A 60 -11.09 5.74 3.32
C LEU A 60 -11.60 5.64 4.75
N GLN A 61 -12.85 5.21 4.96
CA GLN A 61 -13.41 5.06 6.29
C GLN A 61 -12.58 4.08 7.13
N HIS A 62 -12.25 2.91 6.59
CA HIS A 62 -11.37 1.95 7.25
C HIS A 62 -9.98 2.52 7.55
N ALA A 63 -9.41 3.30 6.62
CA ALA A 63 -8.10 3.91 6.82
C ALA A 63 -8.13 5.00 7.89
N ARG A 64 -9.19 5.81 7.93
CA ARG A 64 -9.36 6.91 8.87
C ARG A 64 -9.67 6.41 10.28
N ASP A 65 -10.65 5.52 10.40
CA ASP A 65 -11.20 5.08 11.68
C ASP A 65 -10.43 3.88 12.26
N GLY A 66 -9.59 3.24 11.44
CA GLY A 66 -8.90 2.00 11.77
C GLY A 66 -9.75 0.77 11.42
N TYR A 67 -9.09 -0.33 11.05
CA TYR A 67 -9.78 -1.54 10.65
C TYR A 67 -8.93 -2.78 10.92
N LYS A 68 -9.47 -3.70 11.74
CA LYS A 68 -8.77 -4.91 12.19
C LYS A 68 -7.43 -4.55 12.86
N ALA A 69 -6.32 -5.02 12.30
CA ALA A 69 -4.97 -4.74 12.79
C ALA A 69 -4.42 -3.38 12.30
N MET A 70 -5.12 -2.68 11.40
CA MET A 70 -4.73 -1.35 10.94
C MET A 70 -5.21 -0.29 11.96
N PRO A 71 -4.30 0.50 12.55
CA PRO A 71 -4.66 1.56 13.48
C PRO A 71 -5.34 2.73 12.76
N PRO A 72 -6.08 3.59 13.50
CA PRO A 72 -6.66 4.81 12.94
C PRO A 72 -5.61 5.66 12.21
N LYS A 73 -5.96 6.11 11.01
CA LYS A 73 -5.10 6.84 10.07
C LYS A 73 -3.75 6.17 9.75
N GLY A 74 -3.59 4.87 10.00
CA GLY A 74 -2.32 4.17 9.80
C GLY A 74 -1.15 4.79 10.57
N PHE A 75 -1.38 5.26 11.81
CA PHE A 75 -0.40 6.03 12.61
C PHE A 75 -0.03 7.42 12.07
N CYS A 76 -0.75 7.95 11.08
CA CYS A 76 -0.56 9.32 10.62
C CYS A 76 -1.59 10.27 11.27
N SER A 77 -1.26 10.83 12.43
CA SER A 77 -2.17 11.73 13.17
C SER A 77 -2.49 13.02 12.42
N ASP A 78 -1.53 13.51 11.63
CA ASP A 78 -1.56 14.72 10.81
C ASP A 78 -2.15 14.52 9.41
N CYS A 79 -2.48 13.28 9.01
CA CYS A 79 -3.06 13.03 7.69
C CYS A 79 -4.49 13.57 7.56
N SER A 80 -4.75 14.23 6.43
CA SER A 80 -6.08 14.58 5.98
C SER A 80 -6.75 13.40 5.25
N ASP A 81 -8.08 13.44 5.13
CA ASP A 81 -8.82 12.46 4.33
C ASP A 81 -8.37 12.46 2.86
N GLN A 82 -7.90 13.60 2.33
CA GLN A 82 -7.34 13.69 0.98
C GLN A 82 -5.99 12.96 0.87
N ASP A 83 -5.11 13.08 1.86
CA ASP A 83 -3.83 12.36 1.88
C ASP A 83 -4.07 10.85 1.93
N LEU A 84 -5.01 10.41 2.79
CA LEU A 84 -5.38 9.01 2.91
C LEU A 84 -5.96 8.46 1.59
N ARG A 85 -6.83 9.21 0.90
CA ARG A 85 -7.35 8.80 -0.43
C ARG A 85 -6.22 8.61 -1.43
N ARG A 86 -5.29 9.56 -1.55
CA ARG A 86 -4.17 9.47 -2.49
C ARG A 86 -3.21 8.33 -2.14
N LEU A 87 -3.02 8.04 -0.85
CA LEU A 87 -2.23 6.89 -0.40
C LEU A 87 -2.92 5.57 -0.72
N ILE A 88 -4.24 5.46 -0.56
CA ILE A 88 -5.03 4.28 -0.96
C ILE A 88 -4.92 4.06 -2.47
N GLU A 89 -5.07 5.11 -3.27
CA GLU A 89 -4.92 5.05 -4.73
C GLU A 89 -3.51 4.57 -5.11
N PHE A 90 -2.47 5.17 -4.52
CA PHE A 90 -1.10 4.75 -4.74
C PHE A 90 -0.89 3.26 -4.38
N MET A 91 -1.34 2.83 -3.21
CA MET A 91 -1.11 1.45 -2.77
C MET A 91 -1.89 0.41 -3.56
N SER A 92 -3.07 0.79 -4.05
CA SER A 92 -3.94 -0.09 -4.83
C SER A 92 -3.62 -0.13 -6.32
N THR A 93 -2.84 0.84 -6.81
CA THR A 93 -2.39 0.88 -8.21
C THR A 93 -1.38 -0.25 -8.46
N PRO A 94 -1.64 -1.18 -9.39
CA PRO A 94 -0.70 -2.25 -9.70
C PRO A 94 0.65 -1.68 -10.15
N ILE A 95 1.71 -2.09 -9.48
CA ILE A 95 3.07 -1.70 -9.88
C ILE A 95 3.50 -2.62 -11.01
N HIS A 96 4.02 -2.05 -12.09
CA HIS A 96 4.59 -2.84 -13.17
C HIS A 96 5.86 -3.54 -12.68
N ILE A 97 5.81 -4.86 -12.58
CA ILE A 97 6.95 -5.69 -12.19
C ILE A 97 7.70 -6.03 -13.47
N PRO A 98 8.92 -5.52 -13.68
CA PRO A 98 9.72 -5.95 -14.81
C PRO A 98 9.97 -7.45 -14.71
N PRO A 99 10.01 -8.18 -15.84
CA PRO A 99 10.25 -9.62 -15.82
C PRO A 99 11.57 -9.92 -15.08
N PRO A 100 11.69 -11.08 -14.40
CA PRO A 100 12.91 -11.44 -13.70
C PRO A 100 14.08 -11.29 -14.66
N ALA A 101 15.08 -10.51 -14.25
CA ALA A 101 16.36 -10.47 -14.92
C ALA A 101 16.88 -11.91 -14.93
N LYS A 102 16.79 -12.55 -16.09
CA LYS A 102 17.29 -13.89 -16.40
C LYS A 102 18.58 -14.12 -15.60
N GLU A 103 18.56 -15.03 -14.63
CA GLU A 103 19.78 -15.49 -13.96
C GLU A 103 20.85 -15.73 -15.03
N ALA A 104 21.94 -14.96 -14.95
CA ALA A 104 23.09 -15.17 -15.81
C ALA A 104 23.63 -16.58 -15.51
N ALA A 105 23.47 -17.45 -16.51
CA ALA A 105 24.02 -18.79 -16.56
C ALA A 105 25.55 -18.76 -16.60
#